data_AF-A0A354IB57-F1
#
_entry.id   AF-A0A354IB57-F1
#
_cell.length_a   1.000
_cell.length_b   1.000
_cell.length_c   1.000
_cell.angle_alpha   90.00
_cell.angle_beta   90.00
_cell.angle_gamma   90.00
#
_symmetry.space_group_name_H-M   'P 1'
#
loop_
_entity.id
_entity.type
_entity.pdbx_description
1 polymer ?
#
loop_
_entity_poly.entity_id
_entity_poly.type
_entity_poly.pdbx_seq_one_letter_code
_entity_poly.pdbx_strand_id
1 'polypeptide(L)'
;MALNEQFRQRRSTEMFTQQVAPQCQQERQFLRNQEDLNYAYAKGQLDLQKQQLSLAQRLEFEEKKKQLQISYNAYMQLIFSTVYKNSDGQLMYAISDSEGKNIRSKPLLNIRGYEAILYLSYFSEAYAVLEISWGEQSDQNSVCFLYNKEGISPDTFLKKLKSHGILMLVSGSAEKEAAKALLAYSIENVEEVELPFAYGWNMYGNGAWHFATEDELTMLEVLKNV
;
A
#
# COMPACT_ATOMS: atom_id res chain seq x y z
N MET A 1 -47.71 8.02 -102.81
CA MET A 1 -48.03 8.72 -101.54
C MET A 1 -47.79 7.82 -100.32
N ALA A 2 -46.69 7.06 -100.23
CA ALA A 2 -46.42 6.16 -99.09
C ALA A 2 -45.12 6.49 -98.32
N LEU A 3 -44.27 7.38 -98.87
CA LEU A 3 -42.97 7.72 -98.28
C LEU A 3 -43.00 8.93 -97.32
N ASN A 4 -44.10 9.70 -97.32
CA ASN A 4 -44.20 10.95 -96.54
C ASN A 4 -44.76 10.75 -95.12
N GLU A 5 -45.42 9.62 -94.83
CA GLU A 5 -45.90 9.30 -93.47
C GLU A 5 -44.83 8.64 -92.60
N GLN A 6 -43.92 7.84 -93.18
CA GLN A 6 -42.83 7.22 -92.43
C GLN A 6 -41.81 8.24 -91.90
N PHE A 7 -41.59 9.36 -92.61
CA PHE A 7 -40.70 10.43 -92.13
C PHE A 7 -41.32 11.28 -91.01
N ARG A 8 -42.65 11.43 -90.98
CA ARG A 8 -43.33 12.13 -89.86
C ARG A 8 -43.36 11.29 -88.59
N GLN A 9 -43.54 9.97 -88.68
CA GLN A 9 -43.50 9.08 -87.52
C GLN A 9 -42.09 8.93 -86.92
N ARG A 10 -41.02 8.99 -87.73
CA ARG A 10 -39.65 8.95 -87.17
C ARG A 10 -39.27 10.21 -86.39
N ARG A 11 -39.64 11.41 -86.87
CA ARG A 11 -39.31 12.66 -86.14
C ARG A 11 -40.10 12.85 -84.84
N SER A 12 -41.35 12.39 -84.76
CA SER A 12 -42.13 12.47 -83.51
C SER A 12 -41.63 11.48 -82.46
N THR A 13 -41.11 10.32 -82.88
CA THR A 13 -40.54 9.33 -81.95
C THR A 13 -39.17 9.78 -81.42
N GLU A 14 -38.32 10.36 -82.27
CA GLU A 14 -37.00 10.88 -81.87
C GLU A 14 -37.10 12.07 -80.89
N MET A 15 -38.04 12.99 -81.11
CA MET A 15 -38.28 14.14 -80.20
C MET A 15 -38.84 13.72 -78.84
N PHE A 16 -39.64 12.64 -78.78
CA PHE A 16 -40.15 12.10 -77.50
C PHE A 16 -39.06 11.36 -76.73
N THR A 17 -38.15 10.64 -77.40
CA THR A 17 -37.02 9.99 -76.74
C THR A 17 -35.94 10.96 -76.24
N GLN A 18 -35.82 12.15 -76.83
CA GLN A 18 -34.79 13.12 -76.44
C GLN A 18 -35.12 13.94 -75.17
N GLN A 19 -36.40 14.06 -74.80
CA GLN A 19 -36.81 14.74 -73.57
C GLN A 19 -37.02 13.80 -72.36
N VAL A 20 -37.27 12.51 -72.58
CA VAL A 20 -37.53 11.53 -71.50
C VAL A 20 -36.23 10.89 -70.97
N ALA A 21 -35.18 10.79 -71.80
CA ALA A 21 -33.89 10.23 -71.41
C ALA A 21 -33.16 10.97 -70.25
N PRO A 22 -33.09 12.32 -70.21
CA PRO A 22 -32.40 13.03 -69.12
C PRO A 22 -33.16 12.96 -67.78
N GLN A 23 -34.51 12.92 -67.79
CA GLN A 23 -35.31 12.77 -66.56
C GLN A 23 -35.11 11.41 -65.89
N CYS A 24 -35.08 10.33 -66.68
CA CYS A 24 -34.86 8.98 -66.16
C CYS A 24 -33.42 8.79 -65.63
N GLN A 25 -32.43 9.54 -66.15
CA GLN A 25 -31.06 9.57 -65.60
C GLN A 25 -30.97 10.38 -64.31
N GLN A 26 -31.67 11.53 -64.22
CA GLN A 26 -31.75 12.33 -63.00
C GLN A 26 -32.44 11.58 -61.85
N GLU A 27 -33.52 10.85 -62.10
CA GLU A 27 -34.18 10.01 -61.09
C GLU A 27 -33.26 8.90 -60.56
N ARG A 28 -32.50 8.24 -61.45
CA ARG A 28 -31.52 7.22 -61.02
C ARG A 28 -30.37 7.80 -60.21
N GLN A 29 -29.89 9.00 -60.57
CA GLN A 29 -28.87 9.70 -59.78
C GLN A 29 -29.43 10.15 -58.42
N PHE A 30 -30.67 10.63 -58.38
CA PHE A 30 -31.34 11.00 -57.14
C PHE A 30 -31.51 9.80 -56.21
N LEU A 31 -31.97 8.65 -56.72
CA LEU A 31 -32.11 7.42 -55.95
C LEU A 31 -30.77 6.91 -55.40
N ARG A 32 -29.71 6.92 -56.22
CA ARG A 32 -28.35 6.56 -55.74
C ARG A 32 -27.83 7.50 -54.66
N ASN A 33 -28.00 8.81 -54.85
CA ASN A 33 -27.60 9.78 -53.84
C ASN A 33 -28.39 9.60 -52.54
N GLN A 34 -29.68 9.21 -52.63
CA GLN A 34 -30.50 8.89 -51.48
C GLN A 34 -30.05 7.60 -50.78
N GLU A 35 -29.67 6.56 -51.53
CA GLU A 35 -29.07 5.33 -50.99
C GLU A 35 -27.72 5.61 -50.30
N ASP A 36 -26.86 6.41 -50.92
CA ASP A 36 -25.57 6.81 -50.35
C ASP A 36 -25.74 7.64 -49.06
N LEU A 37 -26.71 8.56 -49.06
CA LEU A 37 -27.08 9.33 -47.86
C LEU A 37 -27.63 8.43 -46.75
N ASN A 38 -28.53 7.50 -47.08
CA ASN A 38 -29.08 6.55 -46.12
C ASN A 38 -28.00 5.62 -45.55
N TYR A 39 -27.07 5.16 -46.39
CA TYR A 39 -25.93 4.36 -45.96
C TYR A 39 -24.99 5.15 -45.06
N ALA A 40 -24.63 6.38 -45.44
CA ALA A 40 -23.78 7.26 -44.62
C ALA A 40 -24.45 7.56 -43.26
N TYR A 41 -25.76 7.78 -43.24
CA TYR A 41 -26.53 7.99 -42.03
C TYR A 41 -26.54 6.74 -41.13
N ALA A 42 -26.86 5.56 -41.68
CA ALA A 42 -26.88 4.31 -40.94
C ALA A 42 -25.48 3.95 -40.39
N LYS A 43 -24.43 4.18 -41.17
CA LYS A 43 -23.03 4.02 -40.73
C LYS A 43 -22.70 4.97 -39.58
N GLY A 44 -23.07 6.24 -39.70
CA GLY A 44 -22.88 7.24 -38.65
C GLY A 44 -23.60 6.86 -37.35
N GLN A 45 -24.83 6.34 -37.44
CA GLN A 45 -25.56 5.83 -36.27
C GLN A 45 -24.86 4.63 -35.62
N LEU A 46 -24.38 3.67 -36.42
CA LEU A 46 -23.64 2.52 -35.90
C LEU A 46 -22.33 2.92 -35.21
N ASP A 47 -21.59 3.86 -35.78
CA ASP A 47 -20.34 4.34 -35.20
C ASP A 47 -20.59 5.10 -33.89
N LEU A 48 -21.67 5.89 -33.83
CA LEU A 48 -22.09 6.58 -32.60
C LEU A 48 -22.52 5.57 -31.53
N GLN A 49 -23.29 4.53 -31.87
CA GLN A 49 -23.65 3.45 -30.95
C GLN A 49 -22.42 2.70 -30.43
N LYS A 50 -21.45 2.39 -31.28
CA LYS A 50 -20.18 1.75 -30.87
C LYS A 50 -19.41 2.62 -29.89
N GLN A 51 -19.33 3.93 -30.15
CA GLN A 51 -18.67 4.87 -29.25
C GLN A 51 -19.38 4.96 -27.91
N GLN A 52 -20.72 5.05 -27.90
CA GLN A 52 -21.52 5.05 -26.68
C GLN A 52 -21.31 3.78 -25.86
N LEU A 53 -21.33 2.60 -26.51
CA LEU A 53 -21.11 1.32 -25.85
C LEU A 53 -19.70 1.23 -25.26
N SER A 54 -18.68 1.65 -26.01
CA SER A 54 -17.29 1.65 -25.55
C SER A 54 -17.07 2.59 -24.36
N LEU A 55 -17.68 3.77 -24.39
CA LEU A 55 -17.64 4.72 -23.27
C LEU A 55 -18.35 4.14 -22.04
N ALA A 56 -19.52 3.53 -22.21
CA ALA A 56 -20.25 2.89 -21.12
C ALA A 56 -19.43 1.76 -20.47
N GLN A 57 -18.81 0.89 -21.26
CA GLN A 57 -17.94 -0.19 -20.77
C GLN A 57 -16.72 0.36 -20.02
N ARG A 58 -16.10 1.43 -20.54
CA ARG A 58 -14.97 2.06 -19.88
C ARG A 58 -15.36 2.68 -18.54
N LEU A 59 -16.49 3.39 -18.49
CA LEU A 59 -17.02 3.97 -17.25
C LEU A 59 -17.30 2.88 -16.22
N GLU A 60 -17.99 1.81 -16.62
CA GLU A 60 -18.29 0.67 -15.74
C GLU A 60 -17.00 0.04 -15.17
N PHE A 61 -15.97 -0.13 -16.00
CA PHE A 61 -14.68 -0.66 -15.56
C PHE A 61 -13.98 0.29 -14.58
N GLU A 62 -13.96 1.60 -14.86
CA GLU A 62 -13.37 2.60 -13.98
C GLU A 62 -14.10 2.66 -12.63
N GLU A 63 -15.43 2.56 -12.62
CA GLU A 63 -16.23 2.49 -11.40
C GLU A 63 -15.95 1.22 -10.59
N LYS A 64 -15.95 0.04 -11.22
CA LYS A 64 -15.62 -1.22 -10.54
C LYS A 64 -14.21 -1.20 -9.97
N LYS A 65 -13.24 -0.65 -10.70
CA LYS A 65 -11.86 -0.49 -10.21
C LYS A 65 -11.79 0.41 -8.98
N LYS A 66 -12.51 1.55 -8.99
CA LYS A 66 -12.59 2.45 -7.83
C LYS A 66 -13.26 1.76 -6.63
N GLN A 67 -14.36 1.05 -6.85
CA GLN A 67 -15.04 0.29 -5.80
C GLN A 67 -14.13 -0.76 -5.17
N LEU A 68 -13.39 -1.52 -5.99
CA LEU A 68 -12.44 -2.51 -5.51
C LEU A 68 -11.30 -1.86 -4.69
N GLN A 69 -10.83 -0.70 -5.11
CA GLN A 69 -9.80 0.04 -4.39
C GLN A 69 -10.33 0.56 -3.03
N ILE A 70 -11.56 1.05 -2.99
CA ILE A 70 -12.21 1.49 -1.75
C ILE A 70 -12.41 0.31 -0.81
N SER A 71 -12.93 -0.82 -1.31
CA SER A 71 -13.16 -2.01 -0.48
C SER A 71 -11.85 -2.61 0.03
N TYR A 72 -10.80 -2.63 -0.80
CA TYR A 72 -9.47 -3.05 -0.37
C TYR A 72 -8.91 -2.14 0.72
N ASN A 73 -9.01 -0.82 0.56
CA ASN A 73 -8.54 0.13 1.57
C ASN A 73 -9.31 -0.01 2.89
N ALA A 74 -10.63 -0.17 2.83
CA ALA A 74 -11.47 -0.42 4.00
C ALA A 74 -11.09 -1.74 4.68
N TYR A 75 -10.84 -2.80 3.91
CA TYR A 75 -10.38 -4.09 4.43
C TYR A 75 -9.03 -3.97 5.13
N MET A 76 -8.06 -3.25 4.54
CA MET A 76 -6.76 -3.03 5.16
C MET A 76 -6.83 -2.25 6.48
N GLN A 77 -7.83 -1.40 6.69
CA GLN A 77 -8.03 -0.69 7.96
C GLN A 77 -8.56 -1.60 9.08
N LEU A 78 -9.15 -2.75 8.74
CA LEU A 78 -9.68 -3.72 9.70
C LEU A 78 -8.66 -4.79 10.09
N ILE A 79 -7.47 -4.75 9.49
CA ILE A 79 -6.40 -5.70 9.74
C ILE A 79 -5.48 -5.15 10.83
N PHE A 80 -5.21 -5.98 11.83
CA PHE A 80 -4.29 -5.68 12.91
C PHE A 80 -3.01 -6.49 12.75
N SER A 81 -1.88 -5.85 13.08
CA SER A 81 -0.58 -6.49 13.12
C SER A 81 -0.13 -6.64 14.57
N THR A 82 0.23 -7.84 14.96
CA THR A 82 0.69 -8.16 16.31
C THR A 82 2.01 -8.92 16.26
N VAL A 83 2.81 -8.75 17.30
CA VAL A 83 4.04 -9.50 17.51
C VAL A 83 3.88 -10.32 18.78
N TYR A 84 4.27 -11.60 18.73
CA TYR A 84 4.26 -12.46 19.90
C TYR A 84 5.43 -13.45 19.86
N LYS A 85 5.79 -13.99 21.01
CA LYS A 85 6.84 -15.02 21.16
C LYS A 85 6.20 -16.41 21.09
N ASN A 86 6.72 -17.29 20.24
CA ASN A 86 6.26 -18.69 20.19
C ASN A 86 6.90 -19.54 21.31
N SER A 87 6.51 -20.82 21.39
CA SER A 87 7.08 -21.77 22.37
C SER A 87 8.59 -21.96 22.26
N ASP A 88 9.15 -21.72 21.08
CA ASP A 88 10.58 -21.86 20.79
C ASP A 88 11.36 -20.56 21.04
N GLY A 89 10.71 -19.55 21.63
CA GLY A 89 11.31 -18.26 21.93
C GLY A 89 11.55 -17.35 20.71
N GLN A 90 11.00 -17.70 19.54
CA GLN A 90 11.09 -16.89 18.33
C GLN A 90 9.96 -15.86 18.28
N LEU A 91 10.29 -14.65 17.84
CA LEU A 91 9.30 -13.62 17.57
C LEU A 91 8.58 -13.89 16.25
N MET A 92 7.26 -13.90 16.33
CA MET A 92 6.34 -14.11 15.22
C MET A 92 5.60 -12.81 14.95
N TYR A 93 5.50 -12.43 13.67
CA TYR A 93 4.63 -11.36 13.20
C TYR A 93 3.35 -11.99 12.67
N ALA A 94 2.22 -11.62 13.27
CA ALA A 94 0.91 -12.07 12.85
C ALA A 94 0.04 -10.91 12.36
N ILE A 95 -0.75 -11.27 11.36
CA ILE A 95 -1.77 -10.42 10.76
C ILE A 95 -3.10 -11.06 11.10
N SER A 96 -3.93 -10.33 11.84
CA SER A 96 -5.23 -10.79 12.33
C SER A 96 -6.34 -9.94 11.72
N ASP A 97 -7.50 -10.54 11.48
CA ASP A 97 -8.69 -9.79 11.10
C ASP A 97 -9.32 -9.05 12.30
N SER A 98 -10.39 -8.31 12.04
CA SER A 98 -11.13 -7.58 13.07
C SER A 98 -11.79 -8.46 14.13
N GLU A 99 -11.92 -9.76 13.88
CA GLU A 99 -12.44 -10.75 14.83
C GLU A 99 -11.32 -11.41 15.64
N GLY A 100 -10.06 -10.99 15.43
CA GLY A 100 -8.87 -11.53 16.11
C GLY A 100 -8.41 -12.87 15.54
N LYS A 101 -8.97 -13.34 14.43
CA LYS A 101 -8.56 -14.58 13.79
C LYS A 101 -7.26 -14.34 13.01
N ASN A 102 -6.24 -15.13 13.32
CA ASN A 102 -4.96 -15.06 12.62
C ASN A 102 -5.12 -15.50 11.16
N ILE A 103 -4.92 -14.55 10.26
CA ILE A 103 -4.92 -14.76 8.80
C ILE A 103 -3.59 -15.39 8.40
N ARG A 104 -2.50 -14.87 8.96
CA ARG A 104 -1.14 -15.31 8.64
C ARG A 104 -0.18 -15.00 9.78
N SER A 105 0.72 -15.94 10.08
CA SER A 105 1.86 -15.71 10.98
C SER A 105 3.15 -16.16 10.32
N LYS A 106 4.25 -15.45 10.61
CA LYS A 106 5.60 -15.78 10.13
C LYS A 106 6.65 -15.36 11.16
N PRO A 107 7.84 -15.98 11.17
CA PRO A 107 8.98 -15.46 11.92
C PRO A 107 9.25 -14.01 11.52
N LEU A 108 9.47 -13.16 12.52
CA LEU A 108 9.67 -11.72 12.33
C LEU A 108 11.14 -11.37 12.07
N LEU A 109 12.07 -12.00 12.80
CA LEU A 109 13.50 -11.67 12.77
C LEU A 109 14.35 -12.86 12.33
N ASN A 110 15.55 -12.58 11.80
CA ASN A 110 16.57 -13.59 11.51
C ASN A 110 17.34 -14.10 12.75
N ILE A 111 17.01 -13.61 13.93
CA ILE A 111 17.65 -13.92 15.21
C ILE A 111 16.71 -14.67 16.16
N ARG A 112 17.28 -15.26 17.21
CA ARG A 112 16.56 -15.94 18.31
C ARG A 112 16.98 -15.35 19.66
N GLY A 113 16.22 -15.65 20.70
CA GLY A 113 16.51 -15.18 22.06
C GLY A 113 16.37 -13.66 22.18
N TYR A 114 15.39 -13.07 21.49
CA TYR A 114 15.13 -11.64 21.60
C TYR A 114 14.63 -11.32 23.00
N GLU A 115 15.33 -10.41 23.67
CA GLU A 115 15.02 -9.93 25.01
C GLU A 115 15.16 -8.40 25.06
N ALA A 116 14.32 -7.76 25.86
CA ALA A 116 14.25 -6.32 25.99
C ALA A 116 14.30 -5.93 27.46
N ILE A 117 15.23 -5.05 27.81
CA ILE A 117 15.45 -4.55 29.18
C ILE A 117 15.39 -3.02 29.13
N LEU A 118 14.65 -2.42 30.06
CA LEU A 118 14.55 -0.98 30.21
C LEU A 118 15.31 -0.57 31.46
N TYR A 119 16.46 0.06 31.26
CA TYR A 119 17.20 0.65 32.35
C TYR A 119 16.61 2.01 32.70
N LEU A 120 16.34 2.24 33.98
CA LEU A 120 15.77 3.46 34.51
C LEU A 120 16.65 4.07 35.60
N SER A 121 16.74 5.39 35.65
CA SER A 121 17.40 6.11 36.75
C SER A 121 16.72 7.45 37.03
N TYR A 122 16.60 7.83 38.30
CA TYR A 122 15.79 8.97 38.76
C TYR A 122 16.59 10.12 39.38
N PHE A 123 17.91 10.16 39.18
CA PHE A 123 18.79 11.16 39.82
C PHE A 123 18.79 12.50 39.06
N SER A 124 18.32 13.56 39.73
CA SER A 124 18.06 14.94 39.22
C SER A 124 17.01 15.05 38.10
N GLU A 125 17.01 14.14 37.14
CA GLU A 125 15.98 13.95 36.10
C GLU A 125 15.82 12.44 35.84
N ALA A 126 14.72 12.04 35.18
CA ALA A 126 14.51 10.63 34.81
C ALA A 126 15.24 10.31 33.49
N TYR A 127 16.08 9.28 33.52
CA TYR A 127 16.80 8.74 32.37
C TYR A 127 16.32 7.32 32.08
N ALA A 128 16.16 7.00 30.80
CA ALA A 128 15.76 5.68 30.36
C ALA A 128 16.56 5.22 29.12
N VAL A 129 17.00 3.96 29.13
CA VAL A 129 17.67 3.32 28.00
C VAL A 129 17.03 1.95 27.77
N LEU A 130 16.51 1.73 26.56
CA LEU A 130 16.03 0.41 26.15
C LEU A 130 17.21 -0.36 25.57
N GLU A 131 17.61 -1.46 26.19
CA GLU A 131 18.53 -2.43 25.63
C GLU A 131 17.74 -3.58 25.00
N ILE A 132 18.15 -4.00 23.82
CA ILE A 132 17.68 -5.22 23.18
C ILE A 132 18.86 -6.15 22.99
N SER A 133 18.76 -7.34 23.53
CA SER A 133 19.77 -8.39 23.42
C SER A 133 19.25 -9.58 22.62
N TRP A 134 20.18 -10.36 22.04
CA TRP A 134 19.84 -11.57 21.31
C TRP A 134 20.94 -12.64 21.34
N GLY A 135 20.52 -13.90 21.15
CA GLY A 135 21.39 -15.08 21.18
C GLY A 135 21.17 -15.94 22.43
N GLU A 136 21.99 -16.98 22.57
CA GLU A 136 21.96 -17.89 23.74
C GLU A 136 22.75 -17.35 24.94
N GLN A 137 23.60 -16.33 24.71
CA GLN A 137 24.31 -15.57 25.74
C GLN A 137 23.94 -14.10 25.56
N SER A 138 23.15 -13.57 26.51
CA SER A 138 22.63 -12.20 26.54
C SER A 138 23.70 -11.13 26.37
N ASP A 139 24.92 -11.42 26.81
CA ASP A 139 25.95 -10.39 27.02
C ASP A 139 26.84 -10.12 25.80
N GLN A 140 26.66 -10.85 24.69
CA GLN A 140 27.53 -10.71 23.51
C GLN A 140 26.93 -9.91 22.37
N ASN A 141 25.61 -9.89 22.24
CA ASN A 141 24.95 -9.12 21.18
C ASN A 141 23.78 -8.34 21.76
N SER A 142 23.99 -7.03 21.90
CA SER A 142 22.95 -6.11 22.29
C SER A 142 23.03 -4.79 21.53
N VAL A 143 21.93 -4.05 21.59
CA VAL A 143 21.82 -2.71 21.00
C VAL A 143 20.97 -1.85 21.91
N CYS A 144 21.54 -0.73 22.33
CA CYS A 144 20.90 0.21 23.24
C CYS A 144 20.23 1.36 22.50
N PHE A 145 19.11 1.84 23.03
CA PHE A 145 18.34 2.95 22.50
C PHE A 145 18.08 3.95 23.62
N LEU A 146 18.62 5.16 23.47
CA LEU A 146 18.34 6.25 24.40
C LEU A 146 16.88 6.70 24.26
N TYR A 147 16.15 6.72 25.37
CA TYR A 147 14.81 7.28 25.42
C TYR A 147 14.92 8.80 25.52
N ASN A 148 14.59 9.51 24.43
CA ASN A 148 14.57 10.96 24.43
C ASN A 148 13.16 11.49 24.81
N LYS A 149 12.97 12.82 24.84
CA LYS A 149 11.67 13.44 25.18
C LYS A 149 10.51 13.02 24.25
N GLU A 150 10.81 12.58 23.04
CA GLU A 150 9.86 12.11 22.02
C GLU A 150 9.78 10.57 21.97
N GLY A 151 10.54 9.87 22.82
CA GLY A 151 10.68 8.41 22.82
C GLY A 151 11.60 7.87 21.73
N ILE A 152 11.49 6.59 21.44
CA ILE A 152 12.30 5.92 20.41
C ILE A 152 11.52 5.95 19.09
N SER A 153 12.05 6.65 18.08
CA SER A 153 11.44 6.64 16.75
C SER A 153 11.56 5.25 16.10
N PRO A 154 10.47 4.69 15.54
CA PRO A 154 10.51 3.40 14.83
C PRO A 154 11.50 3.36 13.65
N ASP A 155 11.73 4.49 12.99
CA ASP A 155 12.69 4.56 11.88
C ASP A 155 14.15 4.48 12.39
N THR A 156 14.45 5.14 13.52
CA THR A 156 15.77 5.04 14.17
C THR A 156 16.00 3.65 14.74
N PHE A 157 14.96 3.08 15.35
CA PHE A 157 14.92 1.73 15.85
C PHE A 157 15.29 0.71 14.76
N LEU A 158 14.56 0.72 13.64
CA LEU A 158 14.79 -0.16 12.50
C LEU A 158 16.20 0.00 11.92
N LYS A 159 16.68 1.25 11.77
CA LYS A 159 18.02 1.52 11.24
C LYS A 159 19.12 0.93 12.14
N LYS A 160 19.01 1.12 13.46
CA LYS A 160 20.01 0.61 14.41
C LYS A 160 19.97 -0.92 14.47
N LEU A 161 18.80 -1.56 14.46
CA LEU A 161 18.71 -3.02 14.39
C LEU A 161 19.42 -3.56 13.13
N LYS A 162 19.17 -2.95 11.97
CA LYS A 162 19.81 -3.35 10.71
C LYS A 162 21.32 -3.17 10.72
N SER A 163 21.84 -2.10 11.31
CA SER A 163 23.30 -1.89 11.40
C SER A 163 24.00 -2.95 12.24
N HIS A 164 23.26 -3.64 13.12
CA HIS A 164 23.75 -4.76 13.93
C HIS A 164 23.42 -6.13 13.32
N GLY A 165 22.99 -6.18 12.05
CA GLY A 165 22.73 -7.43 11.34
C GLY A 165 21.37 -8.08 11.62
N ILE A 166 20.48 -7.38 12.33
CA ILE A 166 19.11 -7.85 12.60
C ILE A 166 18.23 -7.45 11.41
N LEU A 167 17.70 -8.47 10.72
CA LEU A 167 16.88 -8.33 9.54
C LEU A 167 15.44 -8.74 9.84
N MET A 168 14.48 -7.94 9.38
CA MET A 168 13.07 -8.31 9.44
C MET A 168 12.73 -9.23 8.26
N LEU A 169 12.15 -10.39 8.55
CA LEU A 169 11.76 -11.42 7.57
C LEU A 169 10.36 -11.16 6.97
N VAL A 170 10.00 -9.88 6.84
CA VAL A 170 8.75 -9.42 6.21
C VAL A 170 9.04 -8.75 4.87
N SER A 171 8.00 -8.50 4.07
CA SER A 171 8.16 -7.73 2.82
C SER A 171 8.58 -6.29 3.13
N GLY A 172 9.42 -5.68 2.28
CA GLY A 172 9.91 -4.31 2.49
C GLY A 172 8.81 -3.25 2.67
N SER A 173 7.63 -3.45 2.05
CA SER A 173 6.46 -2.58 2.25
C SER A 173 5.86 -2.66 3.66
N ALA A 174 6.00 -3.80 4.34
CA ALA A 174 5.47 -4.06 5.68
C ALA A 174 6.52 -3.86 6.78
N GLU A 175 7.78 -3.64 6.41
CA GLU A 175 8.91 -3.56 7.33
C GLU A 175 8.75 -2.44 8.36
N LYS A 176 8.26 -1.27 7.94
CA LYS A 176 8.03 -0.15 8.87
C LYS A 176 6.93 -0.44 9.89
N GLU A 177 5.84 -1.07 9.47
CA GLU A 177 4.75 -1.43 10.39
C GLU A 177 5.19 -2.56 11.33
N ALA A 178 5.93 -3.54 10.81
CA ALA A 178 6.52 -4.60 11.64
C ALA A 178 7.52 -4.03 12.67
N ALA A 179 8.30 -3.01 12.30
CA ALA A 179 9.20 -2.32 13.23
C ALA A 179 8.46 -1.59 14.35
N LYS A 180 7.35 -0.91 14.02
CA LYS A 180 6.48 -0.28 15.02
C LYS A 180 5.89 -1.31 15.96
N ALA A 181 5.35 -2.41 15.42
CA ALA A 181 4.78 -3.49 16.21
C ALA A 181 5.82 -4.16 17.10
N LEU A 182 7.05 -4.34 16.60
CA LEU A 182 8.16 -4.88 17.39
C LEU A 182 8.58 -3.94 18.53
N LEU A 183 8.67 -2.64 18.26
CA LEU A 183 9.00 -1.66 19.29
C LEU A 183 7.91 -1.62 20.37
N ALA A 184 6.63 -1.60 19.97
CA ALA A 184 5.51 -1.67 20.89
C ALA A 184 5.56 -2.95 21.75
N TYR A 185 5.77 -4.10 21.11
CA TYR A 185 5.95 -5.38 21.82
C TYR A 185 7.12 -5.33 22.81
N SER A 186 8.24 -4.71 22.41
CA SER A 186 9.44 -4.59 23.26
C SER A 186 9.19 -3.75 24.49
N ILE A 187 8.39 -2.69 24.37
CA ILE A 187 8.01 -1.82 25.49
C ILE A 187 6.99 -2.52 26.40
N GLU A 188 6.00 -3.23 25.83
CA GLU A 188 4.98 -3.94 26.60
C GLU A 188 5.53 -5.13 27.39
N ASN A 189 6.57 -5.80 26.88
CA ASN A 189 7.17 -6.99 27.49
C ASN A 189 8.55 -6.73 28.07
N VAL A 190 8.85 -5.47 28.38
CA VAL A 190 10.17 -5.07 28.85
C VAL A 190 10.39 -5.47 30.31
N GLU A 191 11.58 -5.94 30.63
CA GLU A 191 12.02 -6.05 32.02
C GLU A 191 12.57 -4.70 32.48
N GLU A 192 11.94 -4.08 33.48
CA GLU A 192 12.39 -2.81 34.04
C GLU A 192 13.46 -3.04 35.10
N VAL A 193 14.64 -2.45 34.90
CA VAL A 193 15.76 -2.54 35.83
C VAL A 193 16.15 -1.13 36.26
N GLU A 194 16.01 -0.86 37.55
CA GLU A 194 16.40 0.42 38.10
C GLU A 194 17.90 0.41 38.45
N LEU A 195 18.63 1.38 37.91
CA LEU A 195 20.07 1.53 38.12
C LEU A 195 20.40 2.86 38.80
N PRO A 196 21.41 2.88 39.69
CA PRO A 196 21.98 4.14 40.15
C PRO A 196 22.54 4.93 38.96
N PHE A 197 22.46 6.26 39.03
CA PHE A 197 22.95 7.10 37.93
C PHE A 197 24.47 7.10 37.85
N ALA A 198 25.13 7.26 39.00
CA ALA A 198 26.59 7.32 39.15
C ALA A 198 27.02 6.58 40.42
N TYR A 199 28.33 6.40 40.63
CA TYR A 199 28.83 5.90 41.92
C TYR A 199 28.53 6.91 43.05
N GLY A 200 28.28 6.39 44.26
CA GLY A 200 27.93 7.18 45.43
C GLY A 200 26.42 7.30 45.68
N TRP A 201 25.99 8.39 46.30
CA TRP A 201 24.59 8.58 46.71
C TRP A 201 23.67 8.86 45.51
N ASN A 202 22.70 7.96 45.31
CA ASN A 202 21.64 8.06 44.32
C ASN A 202 20.27 7.99 45.00
N MET A 203 19.26 8.53 44.33
CA MET A 203 17.88 8.42 44.76
C MET A 203 17.14 7.49 43.80
N TYR A 204 16.49 6.47 44.35
CA TYR A 204 15.63 5.57 43.59
C TYR A 204 14.23 6.19 43.36
N GLY A 205 13.46 5.61 42.45
CA GLY A 205 12.11 6.04 42.07
C GLY A 205 11.10 5.95 43.22
N ASN A 206 11.38 5.13 44.23
CA ASN A 206 10.62 5.07 45.48
C ASN A 206 11.01 6.18 46.50
N GLY A 207 11.99 7.03 46.17
CA GLY A 207 12.50 8.10 47.02
C GLY A 207 13.54 7.66 48.06
N ALA A 208 13.93 6.38 48.08
CA ALA A 208 14.99 5.89 48.96
C ALA A 208 16.37 6.31 48.43
N TRP A 209 17.28 6.62 49.36
CA TRP A 209 18.67 6.89 49.03
C TRP A 209 19.48 5.59 49.07
N HIS A 210 20.27 5.37 48.03
CA HIS A 210 21.17 4.23 47.90
C HIS A 210 22.59 4.71 47.61
N PHE A 211 23.58 4.12 48.29
CA PHE A 211 24.98 4.40 48.02
C PHE A 211 25.52 3.31 47.10
N ALA A 212 25.64 3.62 45.81
CA ALA A 212 26.12 2.72 44.78
C ALA A 212 27.66 2.60 44.83
N THR A 213 28.12 1.36 44.89
CA THR A 213 29.54 1.01 44.90
C THR A 213 30.10 0.82 43.48
N GLU A 214 31.43 0.73 43.32
CA GLU A 214 32.07 0.53 42.01
C GLU A 214 31.69 -0.79 41.34
N ASP A 215 31.27 -1.78 42.11
CA ASP A 215 30.84 -3.10 41.62
C ASP A 215 29.41 -3.08 41.05
N GLU A 216 28.68 -1.99 41.22
CA GLU A 216 27.31 -1.84 40.70
C GLU A 216 27.30 -1.15 39.34
N LEU A 217 26.52 -1.70 38.41
CA LEU A 217 26.31 -1.08 37.11
C LEU A 217 25.54 0.24 37.26
N THR A 218 26.08 1.30 36.67
CA THR A 218 25.51 2.65 36.69
C THR A 218 24.92 3.03 35.34
N MET A 219 23.92 3.92 35.35
CA MET A 219 23.35 4.50 34.12
C MET A 219 24.42 5.21 33.28
N LEU A 220 25.42 5.85 33.89
CA LEU A 220 26.52 6.47 33.15
C LEU A 220 27.34 5.46 32.34
N GLU A 221 27.53 4.23 32.83
CA GLU A 221 28.22 3.18 32.07
C GLU A 221 27.35 2.70 30.91
N VAL A 222 26.04 2.52 31.14
CA VAL A 222 25.09 2.18 30.07
C VAL A 222 25.08 3.26 28.99
N LEU A 223 25.00 4.54 29.36
CA LEU A 223 24.98 5.69 28.43
C LEU A 223 26.27 5.83 27.60
N LYS A 224 27.43 5.44 28.14
CA LYS A 224 28.69 5.44 27.37
C LYS A 224 28.70 4.41 26.24
N ASN A 225 27.86 3.38 26.32
CA ASN A 225 27.79 2.29 25.35
C ASN A 225 26.70 2.51 24.27
N VAL A 226 25.94 3.61 24.29
CA VAL A 226 24.81 3.90 23.37
C VAL A 226 25.24 4.63 22.11
#